data_AF-A2XH39-F1
#
_entry.id   AF-A2XH39-F1
#
_cell.length_a   1.000
_cell.length_b   1.000
_cell.length_c   1.000
_cell.angle_alpha   90.00
_cell.angle_beta   90.00
_cell.angle_gamma   90.00
#
_symmetry.space_group_name_H-M   'P 1'
#
loop_
_entity.id
_entity.type
_entity.pdbx_description
1 polymer ?
#
loop_
_entity_poly.entity_id
_entity_poly.type
_entity_poly.pdbx_seq_one_letter_code
_entity_poly.pdbx_strand_id
1 'polypeptide(L)'
;MPGGAAELVDPLGNYFELIPFGAGRRICAGKLAGMVFVQYFLGTLLHSFDWRLPDGEDKVDMSETFGLALPKAVPLRALVTPRLAPAAYA
;
A
#
# COMPACT_ATOMS: atom_id res chain seq x y z
N MET A 1 -12.39 14.74 -3.43
CA MET A 1 -13.50 15.71 -3.59
C MET A 1 -13.87 16.19 -2.19
N PRO A 2 -13.84 17.49 -1.90
CA PRO A 2 -14.43 18.03 -0.67
C PRO A 2 -15.94 17.72 -0.66
N GLY A 3 -16.49 17.33 0.48
CA GLY A 3 -17.89 16.93 0.70
C GLY A 3 -18.20 15.43 0.61
N GLY A 4 -17.19 14.55 0.51
CA GLY A 4 -17.37 13.09 0.42
C GLY A 4 -17.12 12.35 1.74
N ALA A 5 -17.62 11.12 1.88
CA ALA A 5 -17.43 10.29 3.08
C ALA A 5 -15.94 10.10 3.49
N ALA A 6 -15.01 10.28 2.54
CA ALA A 6 -13.58 10.21 2.78
C ALA A 6 -12.95 11.49 3.39
N GLU A 7 -13.68 12.61 3.46
CA GLU A 7 -13.16 13.88 3.99
C GLU A 7 -12.81 13.81 5.49
N LEU A 8 -13.47 12.90 6.22
CA LEU A 8 -13.22 12.66 7.65
C LEU A 8 -12.16 11.58 7.90
N VAL A 9 -11.67 10.90 6.86
CA VAL A 9 -10.75 9.76 7.00
C VAL A 9 -9.34 10.28 7.25
N ASP A 10 -8.99 10.41 8.53
CA ASP A 10 -7.68 10.85 9.00
C ASP A 10 -6.84 9.69 9.56
N PRO A 11 -5.77 9.25 8.86
CA PRO A 11 -4.89 8.19 9.35
C PRO A 11 -3.94 8.65 10.46
N LEU A 12 -4.00 9.91 10.91
CA LEU A 12 -3.13 10.46 11.95
C LEU A 12 -3.52 10.05 13.38
N GLY A 13 -4.65 9.35 13.54
CA GLY A 13 -5.13 8.80 14.81
C GLY A 13 -6.31 9.53 15.43
N ASN A 14 -6.95 10.47 14.70
CA ASN A 14 -8.18 11.13 15.13
C ASN A 14 -9.45 10.47 14.59
N TYR A 15 -9.32 9.60 13.59
CA TYR A 15 -10.43 8.83 13.03
C TYR A 15 -10.46 7.41 13.61
N PHE A 16 -11.44 7.12 14.47
CA PHE A 16 -11.47 5.87 15.25
C PHE A 16 -11.66 4.61 14.42
N GLU A 17 -12.23 4.71 13.22
CA GLU A 17 -12.37 3.57 12.31
C GLU A 17 -11.08 3.29 11.51
N LEU A 18 -10.06 4.16 11.59
CA LEU A 18 -8.78 3.98 10.90
C LEU A 18 -7.59 4.42 11.77
N ILE A 19 -6.98 3.47 12.47
CA ILE A 19 -5.85 3.72 13.37
C ILE A 19 -4.63 2.80 13.07
N PRO A 20 -4.09 2.82 11.84
CA PRO A 20 -3.04 1.88 11.42
C PRO A 20 -1.71 2.04 12.19
N PHE A 21 -1.47 3.21 12.78
CA PHE A 21 -0.27 3.52 13.55
C PHE A 21 -0.53 3.70 15.05
N GLY A 22 -1.73 3.40 15.53
CA GLY A 22 -2.16 3.73 16.89
C GLY A 22 -2.48 5.22 17.08
N ALA A 23 -2.82 5.59 18.32
CA ALA A 23 -3.17 6.96 18.70
C ALA A 23 -2.61 7.31 20.10
N GLY A 24 -2.52 8.60 20.40
CA GLY A 24 -2.10 9.11 21.71
C GLY A 24 -0.63 8.85 22.06
N ARG A 25 -0.34 8.63 23.34
CA ARG A 25 1.03 8.57 23.89
C ARG A 25 1.89 7.40 23.39
N ARG A 26 1.27 6.34 22.86
CA ARG A 26 1.95 5.13 22.34
C ARG A 26 1.78 4.98 20.84
N ILE A 27 1.54 6.09 20.14
CA ILE A 27 1.50 6.10 18.68
C ILE A 27 2.85 5.64 18.10
N CYS A 28 2.81 4.94 16.96
CA CYS A 28 4.00 4.48 16.28
C CYS A 28 4.94 5.66 16.00
N ALA A 29 6.17 5.58 16.52
CA ALA A 29 7.19 6.61 16.30
C ALA A 29 7.50 6.82 14.80
N GLY A 30 7.28 5.79 13.98
CA GLY A 30 7.47 5.82 12.53
C GLY A 30 6.28 6.33 11.71
N LYS A 31 5.18 6.82 12.31
CA LYS A 31 3.95 7.20 11.59
C LYS A 31 4.20 8.07 10.35
N LEU A 32 4.92 9.17 10.51
CA LEU A 32 5.17 10.12 9.43
C LEU A 32 6.02 9.51 8.32
N ALA A 33 7.10 8.81 8.69
CA ALA A 33 7.98 8.14 7.75
C ALA A 33 7.25 7.03 6.98
N GLY A 34 6.44 6.23 7.67
CA GLY A 34 5.64 5.16 7.07
C GLY A 34 4.66 5.69 6.02
N MET A 35 3.95 6.78 6.30
CA MET A 35 3.04 7.39 5.31
C MET A 35 3.79 7.88 4.07
N VAL A 36 4.90 8.60 4.26
CA VAL A 36 5.72 9.10 3.14
C VAL A 36 6.27 7.96 2.31
N PHE A 37 6.79 6.90 2.95
CA PHE A 37 7.32 5.75 2.25
C PHE A 37 6.25 5.00 1.47
N VAL A 38 5.09 4.71 2.07
CA VAL A 38 4.01 4.00 1.36
C VAL A 38 3.56 4.81 0.13
N GLN A 39 3.37 6.12 0.26
CA GLN A 39 2.99 6.98 -0.86
C GLN A 39 4.06 7.02 -1.95
N TYR A 40 5.32 7.19 -1.56
CA TYR A 40 6.44 7.27 -2.49
C TYR A 40 6.67 5.96 -3.25
N PHE A 41 6.74 4.84 -2.54
CA PHE A 41 6.95 3.53 -3.16
C PHE A 41 5.77 3.15 -4.05
N LEU A 42 4.53 3.32 -3.58
CA LEU A 42 3.35 3.00 -4.36
C LEU A 42 3.28 3.87 -5.63
N GLY A 43 3.49 5.17 -5.50
CA GLY A 43 3.53 6.09 -6.64
C GLY A 43 4.60 5.70 -7.66
N THR A 44 5.81 5.39 -7.19
CA THR A 44 6.94 4.99 -8.05
C THR A 44 6.66 3.66 -8.76
N LEU A 45 6.14 2.66 -8.05
CA LEU A 45 5.86 1.33 -8.59
C LEU A 45 4.74 1.34 -9.62
N LEU A 46 3.66 2.09 -9.35
CA LEU A 46 2.54 2.24 -10.28
C LEU A 46 2.91 3.09 -11.49
N HIS A 47 3.75 4.11 -11.31
CA HIS A 47 4.21 4.95 -12.42
C HIS A 47 5.17 4.22 -13.35
N SER A 48 6.07 3.42 -12.79
CA SER A 48 7.19 2.83 -13.52
C SER A 48 6.85 1.53 -14.25
N PHE A 49 5.87 0.75 -13.78
CA PHE A 49 5.63 -0.60 -14.29
C PHE A 49 4.16 -0.88 -14.60
N ASP A 50 3.94 -1.67 -15.63
CA ASP A 50 2.69 -2.40 -15.84
C ASP A 50 2.74 -3.73 -15.08
N TRP A 51 1.65 -4.05 -14.38
CA TRP A 51 1.55 -5.18 -13.48
C TRP A 51 0.59 -6.22 -14.05
N ARG A 52 1.02 -7.48 -14.08
CA ARG A 52 0.19 -8.63 -14.49
C ARG A 52 0.38 -9.81 -13.54
N LEU A 53 -0.66 -10.62 -13.40
CA LEU A 53 -0.54 -11.89 -12.69
C LEU A 53 0.18 -12.93 -13.57
N PRO A 54 0.87 -13.91 -12.97
CA PRO A 54 1.42 -15.05 -13.70
C PRO A 54 0.32 -15.80 -14.48
N ASP A 55 0.71 -16.46 -15.58
CA ASP A 55 -0.22 -17.26 -16.36
C ASP A 55 -0.88 -18.34 -15.50
N GLY A 56 -2.22 -18.41 -15.56
CA GLY A 56 -3.02 -19.33 -14.74
C GLY A 56 -3.47 -18.77 -13.38
N GLU A 57 -3.08 -17.54 -13.03
CA GLU A 57 -3.58 -16.83 -11.84
C GLU A 57 -4.51 -15.68 -12.25
N ASP A 58 -5.81 -15.79 -11.93
CA ASP A 58 -6.79 -14.74 -12.27
C ASP A 58 -7.09 -13.78 -11.10
N LYS A 59 -6.69 -14.16 -9.88
CA LYS A 59 -6.97 -13.40 -8.65
C LYS A 59 -5.82 -13.50 -7.66
N VAL A 60 -5.59 -12.39 -6.95
CA VAL A 60 -4.70 -12.36 -5.79
C VAL A 60 -5.42 -12.92 -4.58
N ASP A 61 -4.86 -13.93 -3.94
CA ASP A 61 -5.32 -14.41 -2.64
C ASP A 61 -5.07 -13.32 -1.57
N MET A 62 -6.09 -12.88 -0.84
CA MET A 62 -5.93 -11.86 0.21
C MET A 62 -6.03 -12.47 1.62
N SER A 63 -5.97 -13.80 1.74
CA SER A 63 -5.93 -14.46 3.03
C SER A 63 -4.61 -14.17 3.77
N GLU A 64 -4.71 -14.10 5.10
CA GLU A 64 -3.63 -13.72 6.01
C GLU A 64 -3.32 -14.89 6.95
N THR A 65 -2.04 -15.02 7.30
CA THR A 65 -1.62 -15.88 8.40
C THR A 65 -1.62 -15.08 9.69
N PHE A 66 -2.12 -15.68 10.77
CA PHE A 66 -2.10 -15.04 12.09
C PHE A 66 -0.67 -14.74 12.54
N GLY A 67 -0.42 -13.49 12.92
CA GLY A 67 0.89 -13.03 13.39
C GLY A 67 0.88 -11.55 13.77
N LEU A 68 2.01 -11.05 14.27
CA LEU A 68 2.14 -9.67 14.74
C LEU A 68 1.86 -8.62 13.63
N ALA A 69 2.17 -8.95 12.38
CA ALA A 69 2.05 -8.06 11.23
C ALA A 69 1.19 -8.63 10.09
N LEU A 70 0.35 -9.63 10.39
CA LEU A 70 -0.61 -10.28 9.44
C LEU A 70 -0.03 -10.50 8.02
N PRO A 71 1.04 -11.30 7.88
CA PRO A 71 1.59 -11.58 6.55
C PRO A 71 0.56 -12.35 5.69
N LYS A 72 0.63 -12.14 4.37
CA LYS A 72 -0.18 -12.89 3.40
C LYS A 72 0.07 -14.40 3.54
N ALA A 73 -0.99 -15.20 3.56
CA ALA A 73 -0.88 -16.66 3.69
C ALA A 73 -0.19 -17.29 2.47
N VAL A 74 -0.53 -16.78 1.29
CA VAL A 74 0.14 -17.11 0.03
C VAL A 74 0.98 -15.91 -0.41
N PRO A 75 2.30 -16.03 -0.63
CA PRO A 75 3.13 -14.93 -1.13
C PRO A 75 2.60 -14.33 -2.44
N LEU A 76 2.65 -13.00 -2.58
CA LEU A 76 2.24 -12.34 -3.82
C LEU A 76 3.24 -12.64 -4.94
N ARG A 77 2.73 -13.01 -6.11
CA ARG A 77 3.50 -13.14 -7.35
C ARG A 77 2.96 -12.16 -8.36
N ALA A 78 3.85 -11.46 -9.06
CA ALA A 78 3.49 -10.52 -10.12
C ALA A 78 4.59 -10.48 -11.18
N LEU A 79 4.18 -10.32 -12.43
CA LEU A 79 5.04 -10.00 -13.55
C LEU A 79 5.01 -8.48 -13.74
N VAL A 80 6.19 -7.86 -13.77
CA VAL A 80 6.34 -6.41 -13.96
C VAL A 80 7.07 -6.13 -15.25
N THR A 81 6.54 -5.21 -16.05
CA THR A 81 7.18 -4.73 -17.28
C THR A 81 7.30 -3.21 -17.23
N PRO A 82 8.47 -2.62 -17.58
CA PRO A 82 8.61 -1.16 -17.63
C PRO A 82 7.52 -0.55 -18.52
N ARG A 83 6.82 0.46 -18.00
CA ARG A 83 5.68 1.10 -18.69
C ARG A 83 6.13 2.03 -19.79
N LEU A 84 7.27 2.70 -19.60
CA LEU A 84 7.84 3.64 -20.59
C LEU A 84 8.94 2.96 -21.40
N ALA A 85 9.23 3.51 -22.58
CA ALA A 85 10.35 3.07 -23.40
C ALA A 85 11.68 3.23 -22.63
N PRO A 86 12.69 2.35 -22.83
CA PRO A 86 13.95 2.43 -22.11
C PRO A 86 14.64 3.80 -22.17
N ALA A 87 14.50 4.50 -23.31
CA ALA A 87 15.05 5.84 -23.51
C ALA A 87 14.43 6.92 -22.60
N ALA A 88 13.26 6.68 -22.02
CA ALA A 88 12.59 7.61 -21.10
C ALA A 88 13.14 7.54 -19.66
N TYR A 89 14.00 6.55 -19.36
CA TYR A 89 14.65 6.39 -18.05
C TYR A 89 16.16 6.72 -18.07
N ALA A 90 16.67 7.19 -19.23
CA ALA A 90 18.06 7.57 -19.43
C ALA A 90 18.39 8.91 -18.76
#